data_AF-A0A8B8BV37-F1
#
_entry.id   AF-A0A8B8BV37-F1
#
_cell.length_a   1.000
_cell.length_b   1.000
_cell.length_c   1.000
_cell.angle_alpha   90.00
_cell.angle_beta   90.00
_cell.angle_gamma   90.00
#
_symmetry.space_group_name_H-M   'P 1'
#
loop_
_entity.id
_entity.type
_entity.pdbx_description
1 polymer ?
#
loop_
_entity_poly.entity_id
_entity_poly.type
_entity_poly.pdbx_seq_one_letter_code
_entity_poly.pdbx_strand_id
1 'polypeptide(L)'
;MNTRPRPVTATVTKPKWMEPHVIPRRSRSLESNGSTASLTSVLDHDSYESPDLSEDEWERDEFRRNVENEEKTVEQDRRTARNRPSSCKARALAKSQDRVKVQRKNRITAHQRDRFSEYDTTSGQSENMDTGLSPWEQWLIQKTKEERVKRQQMKKHKVEVREQKEQKAKEKIQKEVKAEEKRTEWLKQKNYEETLRKKLEKQRIKTEAEIKAQQNMITKMKAERKFEEWKEKKDNMEREKKEQEIQKKREIELEEKCKKIKAQQKYEEWLRSAKNRPKSAQSFGYSGGKLTGYHDTGAYPAPTYYNPIPWHPNPIPKTQKTERSKSRPRSKKYVWNPDKYF
;
A
#
# COMPACT_ATOMS: atom_id res chain seq x y z
N MET A 1 -77.05 9.73 -13.73
CA MET A 1 -75.97 9.16 -12.88
C MET A 1 -74.83 8.73 -13.80
N ASN A 2 -73.94 9.65 -14.18
CA ASN A 2 -72.81 9.35 -15.07
C ASN A 2 -71.50 9.55 -14.31
N THR A 3 -70.91 8.45 -13.83
CA THR A 3 -69.61 8.43 -13.16
C THR A 3 -68.52 8.11 -14.19
N ARG A 4 -67.76 9.13 -14.60
CA ARG A 4 -66.50 8.91 -15.33
C ARG A 4 -65.39 8.61 -14.32
N PRO A 5 -64.55 7.58 -14.52
CA PRO A 5 -63.37 7.38 -13.68
C PRO A 5 -62.28 8.39 -14.08
N ARG A 6 -61.57 8.93 -13.09
CA ARG A 6 -60.41 9.82 -13.29
C ARG A 6 -59.15 9.01 -13.64
N PRO A 7 -58.22 9.56 -14.45
CA PRO A 7 -56.99 8.87 -14.80
C PRO A 7 -56.05 8.77 -13.60
N VAL A 8 -55.45 7.59 -13.42
CA VAL A 8 -54.40 7.33 -12.43
C VAL A 8 -53.09 7.88 -12.99
N THR A 9 -52.62 8.99 -12.44
CA THR A 9 -51.26 9.47 -12.70
C THR A 9 -50.30 8.57 -11.90
N ALA A 10 -49.45 7.84 -12.62
CA ALA A 10 -48.39 7.04 -12.01
C ALA A 10 -47.35 7.97 -11.40
N THR A 11 -47.46 8.24 -10.10
CA THR A 11 -46.37 8.86 -9.34
C THR A 11 -45.29 7.80 -9.12
N VAL A 12 -44.21 7.89 -9.90
CA VAL A 12 -43.00 7.11 -9.68
C VAL A 12 -42.34 7.62 -8.40
N THR A 13 -42.59 6.91 -7.30
CA THR A 13 -41.90 7.13 -6.03
C THR A 13 -40.42 6.83 -6.23
N LYS A 14 -39.59 7.87 -6.29
CA LYS A 14 -38.13 7.70 -6.42
C LYS A 14 -37.60 7.05 -5.13
N PRO A 15 -36.74 6.03 -5.22
CA PRO A 15 -36.17 5.38 -4.05
C PRO A 15 -35.24 6.34 -3.29
N LYS A 16 -35.25 6.25 -1.96
CA LYS A 16 -34.64 7.17 -0.97
C LYS A 16 -33.15 7.52 -1.18
N TRP A 17 -32.42 6.74 -1.95
CA TRP A 17 -31.01 6.99 -2.29
C TRP A 17 -30.82 7.95 -3.48
N MET A 18 -31.89 8.30 -4.20
CA MET A 18 -31.89 9.29 -5.28
C MET A 18 -32.26 10.70 -4.81
N GLU A 19 -32.54 10.91 -3.53
CA GLU A 19 -32.80 12.24 -3.00
C GLU A 19 -31.48 12.95 -2.65
N PRO A 20 -31.18 14.13 -3.24
CA PRO A 20 -30.01 14.89 -2.87
C PRO A 20 -30.11 15.37 -1.42
N HIS A 21 -29.12 15.03 -0.59
CA HIS A 21 -29.03 15.50 0.78
C HIS A 21 -28.78 17.01 0.82
N VAL A 22 -29.85 17.78 0.99
CA VAL A 22 -29.77 19.20 1.33
C VAL A 22 -29.52 19.29 2.83
N ILE A 23 -28.29 19.63 3.22
CA ILE A 23 -27.92 19.87 4.61
C ILE A 23 -28.60 21.18 5.05
N PRO A 24 -29.49 21.17 6.07
CA PRO A 24 -30.06 22.40 6.57
C PRO A 24 -28.99 23.20 7.31
N ARG A 25 -28.78 24.45 6.90
CA ARG A 25 -27.97 25.42 7.65
C ARG A 25 -28.66 25.67 8.99
N ARG A 26 -28.08 25.12 10.06
CA ARG A 26 -28.55 25.33 11.43
C ARG A 26 -28.23 26.76 11.85
N SER A 27 -29.29 27.50 12.18
CA SER A 27 -29.25 28.82 12.78
C SER A 27 -28.48 28.79 14.09
N ARG A 28 -27.66 29.83 14.29
CA ARG A 28 -26.98 30.15 15.54
C ARG A 28 -28.02 30.54 16.59
N SER A 29 -27.97 29.92 17.76
CA SER A 29 -28.51 30.49 19.00
C SER A 29 -27.39 30.52 20.02
N LEU A 30 -27.27 31.68 20.65
CA LEU A 30 -26.46 31.98 21.82
C LEU A 30 -26.83 31.04 22.96
N GLU A 31 -25.83 30.56 23.70
CA GLU A 31 -25.75 30.71 25.15
C GLU A 31 -24.51 30.02 25.72
N SER A 32 -24.04 30.62 26.79
CA SER A 32 -22.75 30.50 27.47
C SER A 32 -22.46 29.13 28.07
N ASN A 33 -21.17 28.74 28.09
CA ASN A 33 -20.39 28.62 29.34
C ASN A 33 -18.97 28.08 29.08
N GLY A 34 -17.97 28.79 29.62
CA GLY A 34 -16.66 28.22 29.95
C GLY A 34 -15.61 28.18 28.84
N SER A 35 -15.07 29.34 28.45
CA SER A 35 -13.97 29.46 27.50
C SER A 35 -12.62 29.11 28.15
N THR A 36 -12.03 27.97 27.78
CA THR A 36 -10.60 27.65 27.98
C THR A 36 -9.80 27.74 26.67
N ALA A 37 -10.38 28.34 25.63
CA ALA A 37 -9.84 28.37 24.28
C ALA A 37 -8.65 29.34 24.08
N SER A 38 -8.20 30.05 25.12
CA SER A 38 -7.08 30.98 25.03
C SER A 38 -5.70 30.35 25.26
N LEU A 39 -5.61 29.02 25.48
CA LEU A 39 -4.33 28.32 25.70
C LEU A 39 -3.79 27.56 24.48
N THR A 40 -4.46 27.66 23.32
CA THR A 40 -4.02 27.04 22.07
C THR A 40 -3.89 28.05 20.94
N SER A 41 -3.52 29.31 21.23
CA SER A 41 -3.02 30.19 20.18
C SER A 41 -1.66 29.68 19.73
N VAL A 42 -1.65 29.11 18.53
CA VAL A 42 -0.48 28.65 17.81
C VAL A 42 0.53 29.81 17.73
N LEU A 43 1.67 29.64 18.40
CA LEU A 43 2.89 30.36 18.08
C LEU A 43 3.33 29.87 16.70
N ASP A 44 2.97 30.62 15.66
CA ASP A 44 3.57 30.50 14.34
C ASP A 44 5.05 30.92 14.47
N HIS A 45 5.92 29.92 14.55
CA HIS A 45 7.35 30.10 14.33
C HIS A 45 7.68 29.61 12.91
N ASP A 46 7.81 30.57 12.01
CA ASP A 46 8.20 30.42 10.60
C ASP A 46 9.72 30.14 10.47
N SER A 47 10.23 29.09 11.14
CA SER A 47 11.65 28.70 11.06
C SER A 47 11.88 27.21 11.39
N TYR A 48 11.05 26.32 10.86
CA TYR A 48 11.35 24.88 10.89
C TYR A 48 11.53 24.35 9.46
N GLU A 49 12.79 24.28 9.02
CA GLU A 49 13.19 23.45 7.88
C GLU A 49 13.01 21.99 8.28
N SER A 50 12.03 21.32 7.68
CA SER A 50 11.87 19.88 7.80
C SER A 50 13.10 19.18 7.19
N PRO A 51 13.71 18.20 7.87
CA PRO A 51 14.62 17.28 7.22
C PRO A 51 13.84 16.51 6.15
N ASP A 52 14.36 16.56 4.94
CA ASP A 52 13.84 15.89 3.76
C ASP A 52 13.64 14.39 4.04
N LEU A 53 12.43 13.89 3.76
CA LEU A 53 12.02 12.49 3.93
C LEU A 53 12.63 11.58 2.84
N SER A 54 13.90 11.83 2.50
CA SER A 54 14.69 11.00 1.59
C SER A 54 15.60 10.01 2.34
N GLU A 55 15.89 10.22 3.63
CA GLU A 55 16.79 9.34 4.41
C GLU A 55 16.22 7.93 4.71
N ASP A 56 14.89 7.76 4.74
CA ASP A 56 14.23 6.47 5.03
C ASP A 56 14.36 5.44 3.88
N GLU A 57 14.67 5.87 2.65
CA GLU A 57 15.01 4.96 1.55
C GLU A 57 16.49 4.57 1.58
N TRP A 58 17.38 5.46 2.01
CA TRP A 58 18.81 5.18 2.13
C TRP A 58 19.12 4.19 3.25
N GLU A 59 18.48 4.30 4.42
CA GLU A 59 18.65 3.33 5.51
C GLU A 59 18.13 1.94 5.12
N ARG A 60 17.05 1.86 4.34
CA ARG A 60 16.47 0.59 3.89
C ARG A 60 17.34 -0.10 2.85
N ASP A 61 17.97 0.65 1.94
CA ASP A 61 18.88 0.11 0.93
C ASP A 61 20.29 -0.15 1.46
N GLU A 62 20.75 0.60 2.47
CA GLU A 62 22.00 0.30 3.17
C GLU A 62 21.87 -0.93 4.06
N PHE A 63 20.73 -1.15 4.73
CA PHE A 63 20.47 -2.39 5.45
C PHE A 63 20.42 -3.59 4.50
N ARG A 64 19.85 -3.43 3.29
CA ARG A 64 19.82 -4.48 2.26
C ARG A 64 21.22 -4.78 1.71
N ARG A 65 22.03 -3.74 1.44
CA ARG A 65 23.44 -3.88 1.01
C ARG A 65 24.33 -4.50 2.09
N ASN A 66 24.10 -4.18 3.37
CA ASN A 66 24.86 -4.74 4.49
C ASN A 66 24.52 -6.22 4.70
N VAL A 67 23.26 -6.63 4.59
CA VAL A 67 22.87 -8.04 4.64
C VAL A 67 23.47 -8.84 3.46
N GLU A 68 23.47 -8.29 2.25
CA GLU A 68 24.12 -8.94 1.10
C GLU A 68 25.66 -9.00 1.22
N ASN A 69 26.29 -8.03 1.88
CA ASN A 69 27.73 -8.04 2.13
C ASN A 69 28.12 -9.00 3.26
N GLU A 70 27.29 -9.16 4.30
CA GLU A 70 27.48 -10.17 5.34
C GLU A 70 27.27 -11.59 4.82
N GLU A 71 26.30 -11.82 3.92
CA GLU A 71 26.16 -13.13 3.27
C GLU A 71 27.35 -13.46 2.34
N LYS A 72 27.93 -12.46 1.68
CA LYS A 72 29.13 -12.64 0.83
C LYS A 72 30.39 -12.91 1.64
N THR A 73 30.57 -12.29 2.81
CA THR A 73 31.73 -12.57 3.70
C THR A 73 31.62 -13.94 4.35
N VAL A 74 30.42 -14.36 4.77
CA VAL A 74 30.18 -15.72 5.32
C VAL A 74 30.41 -16.81 4.26
N GLU A 75 30.02 -16.57 3.00
CA GLU A 75 30.26 -17.50 1.89
C GLU A 75 31.75 -17.53 1.48
N GLN A 76 32.47 -16.42 1.58
CA GLN A 76 33.91 -16.35 1.33
C GLN A 76 34.73 -17.03 2.44
N ASP A 77 34.33 -16.91 3.70
CA ASP A 77 34.93 -17.61 4.85
C ASP A 77 34.68 -19.12 4.81
N ARG A 78 33.52 -19.56 4.32
CA ARG A 78 33.26 -20.99 4.05
C ARG A 78 34.14 -21.56 2.93
N ARG A 79 34.55 -20.73 1.96
CA ARG A 79 35.43 -21.15 0.86
C ARG A 79 36.92 -21.17 1.27
N THR A 80 37.37 -20.27 2.13
CA THR A 80 38.75 -20.27 2.68
C THR A 80 38.95 -21.34 3.76
N ALA A 81 37.91 -21.74 4.50
CA ALA A 81 37.97 -22.85 5.44
C ALA A 81 38.14 -24.24 4.77
N ARG A 82 37.73 -24.39 3.50
CA ARG A 82 37.82 -25.65 2.75
C ARG A 82 39.18 -25.90 2.09
N ASN A 83 40.02 -24.87 1.94
CA ASN A 83 41.30 -24.91 1.22
C ASN A 83 42.51 -24.65 2.13
N ARG A 84 42.54 -25.25 3.34
CA ARG A 84 43.73 -25.24 4.19
C ARG A 84 44.37 -26.63 4.19
N PRO A 85 45.58 -26.83 3.61
CA PRO A 85 46.29 -28.07 3.79
C PRO A 85 46.82 -28.13 5.23
N SER A 86 46.49 -29.23 5.90
CA SER A 86 47.09 -29.64 7.17
C SER A 86 48.60 -29.82 6.98
N SER A 87 49.39 -28.94 7.59
CA SER A 87 50.82 -29.18 7.79
C SER A 87 51.20 -28.84 9.22
N CYS A 88 51.25 -29.91 10.01
CA CYS A 88 51.95 -29.97 11.27
C CYS A 88 53.46 -30.06 11.01
N LYS A 89 54.25 -29.09 11.49
CA LYS A 89 55.57 -29.32 12.10
C LYS A 89 56.23 -28.03 12.61
N ALA A 90 56.36 -28.00 13.93
CA ALA A 90 57.58 -27.74 14.70
C ALA A 90 58.55 -26.60 14.31
N ARG A 91 58.84 -25.77 15.34
CA ARG A 91 60.09 -25.07 15.72
C ARG A 91 59.84 -23.58 15.87
N ALA A 92 60.49 -22.86 16.76
CA ALA A 92 61.29 -23.14 17.95
C ALA A 92 61.46 -21.77 18.62
N LEU A 93 61.88 -21.80 19.88
CA LEU A 93 62.51 -20.70 20.60
C LEU A 93 63.24 -19.70 19.70
N ALA A 94 62.92 -18.41 19.84
CA ALA A 94 63.89 -17.34 19.62
C ALA A 94 63.60 -16.21 20.62
N LYS A 95 64.51 -16.08 21.58
CA LYS A 95 64.68 -14.92 22.46
C LYS A 95 65.27 -13.78 21.62
N SER A 96 64.71 -12.59 21.76
CA SER A 96 65.34 -11.29 21.47
C SER A 96 64.46 -10.27 22.19
N GLN A 97 64.80 -9.78 23.40
CA GLN A 97 65.68 -8.62 23.61
C GLN A 97 65.61 -7.69 22.39
N ASP A 98 64.88 -6.57 22.45
CA ASP A 98 65.41 -5.37 23.07
C ASP A 98 64.35 -4.28 23.37
N ARG A 99 64.63 -3.53 24.45
CA ARG A 99 64.40 -2.09 24.73
C ARG A 99 63.30 -1.33 23.96
N VAL A 100 62.42 -0.51 24.57
CA VAL A 100 62.62 0.49 25.63
C VAL A 100 61.32 0.68 26.42
N LYS A 101 61.29 0.33 27.71
CA LYS A 101 60.28 0.82 28.66
C LYS A 101 60.86 2.04 29.38
N VAL A 102 60.32 3.22 29.10
CA VAL A 102 60.55 4.43 29.91
C VAL A 102 59.80 4.25 31.22
N GLN A 103 60.46 3.63 32.20
CA GLN A 103 60.05 3.73 33.60
C GLN A 103 60.66 5.00 34.19
N ARG A 104 59.83 6.02 34.41
CA ARG A 104 60.13 7.11 35.35
C ARG A 104 60.24 6.52 36.75
N LYS A 105 61.45 6.18 37.16
CA LYS A 105 61.83 5.93 38.54
C LYS A 105 61.92 7.27 39.27
N ASN A 106 60.93 7.57 40.11
CA ASN A 106 61.09 8.57 41.17
C ASN A 106 61.97 7.95 42.26
N ARG A 107 63.28 8.06 42.06
CA ARG A 107 64.30 7.80 43.08
C ARG A 107 64.43 9.07 43.92
N ILE A 108 63.58 9.22 44.94
CA ILE A 108 63.83 10.18 46.01
C ILE A 108 64.60 9.42 47.09
N THR A 109 65.87 9.74 47.11
CA THR A 109 66.91 9.52 48.10
C THR A 109 66.35 9.43 49.52
N ALA A 110 66.38 8.23 50.09
CA ALA A 110 66.38 8.03 51.52
C ALA A 110 67.79 8.37 52.04
N HIS A 111 68.03 9.63 52.38
CA HIS A 111 69.09 10.04 53.28
C HIS A 111 68.67 11.32 54.01
N GLN A 112 69.04 11.38 55.29
CA GLN A 112 68.80 12.45 56.26
C GLN A 112 67.36 12.50 56.81
N ARG A 113 66.99 11.44 57.55
CA ARG A 113 66.27 11.69 58.80
C ARG A 113 67.30 12.24 59.77
N ASP A 114 67.26 13.55 59.94
CA ASP A 114 67.90 14.22 61.05
C ASP A 114 67.40 13.57 62.34
N ARG A 115 68.32 12.89 63.01
CA ARG A 115 68.20 12.47 64.39
C ARG A 115 68.38 13.73 65.24
N PHE A 116 67.40 14.62 65.21
CA PHE A 116 67.26 15.64 66.24
C PHE A 116 66.66 14.94 67.46
N SER A 117 67.50 14.84 68.48
CA SER A 117 67.17 14.49 69.85
C SER A 117 66.08 15.42 70.36
N GLU A 118 64.81 15.02 70.22
CA GLU A 118 63.70 15.60 70.96
C GLU A 118 63.76 14.98 72.36
N TYR A 119 64.44 15.69 73.25
CA TYR A 119 64.26 15.52 74.69
C TYR A 119 62.80 15.91 74.99
N ASP A 120 61.91 14.92 75.12
CA ASP A 120 60.64 15.14 75.78
C ASP A 120 60.91 15.24 77.29
N THR A 121 61.42 16.40 77.67
CA THR A 121 61.43 16.89 79.04
C THR A 121 60.01 17.35 79.37
N THR A 122 59.28 16.44 80.03
CA THR A 122 58.34 16.73 81.13
C THR A 122 57.02 17.46 80.84
N SER A 123 56.08 17.13 81.74
CA SER A 123 55.01 17.99 82.25
C SER A 123 53.67 17.88 81.53
N GLY A 124 52.91 16.86 81.93
CA GLY A 124 51.53 17.14 82.30
C GLY A 124 51.51 18.25 83.36
N GLN A 125 50.62 19.23 83.16
CA GLN A 125 50.33 20.35 84.07
C GLN A 125 51.54 21.26 84.40
N SER A 126 51.59 22.43 83.75
CA SER A 126 52.41 23.56 84.20
C SER A 126 51.74 24.86 83.72
N GLU A 127 50.76 25.31 84.51
CA GLU A 127 50.41 26.73 84.53
C GLU A 127 51.64 27.54 84.95
N ASN A 128 51.91 28.65 84.25
CA ASN A 128 52.80 29.74 84.66
C ASN A 128 54.22 29.36 85.13
N MET A 129 55.16 29.31 84.19
CA MET A 129 56.58 29.53 84.51
C MET A 129 57.04 30.83 83.84
N ASP A 130 57.13 31.89 84.65
CA ASP A 130 57.87 33.11 84.35
C ASP A 130 59.35 32.75 84.19
N THR A 131 59.68 32.26 83.00
CA THR A 131 61.04 32.12 82.52
C THR A 131 61.52 33.51 82.14
N GLY A 132 62.72 33.91 82.58
CA GLY A 132 63.34 35.24 82.37
C GLY A 132 63.67 35.58 80.90
N LEU A 133 62.77 35.24 79.98
CA LEU A 133 62.79 35.51 78.57
C LEU A 133 62.49 36.99 78.32
N SER A 134 63.17 37.55 77.33
CA SER A 134 62.91 38.92 76.89
C SER A 134 61.45 39.03 76.40
N PRO A 135 60.74 40.14 76.67
CA PRO A 135 59.40 40.38 76.14
C PRO A 135 59.27 40.15 74.62
N TRP A 136 60.37 40.33 73.87
CA TRP A 136 60.43 40.05 72.44
C TRP A 136 60.46 38.54 72.11
N GLU A 137 61.15 37.74 72.91
CA GLU A 137 61.20 36.28 72.77
C GLU A 137 59.83 35.67 73.12
N GLN A 138 59.17 36.18 74.16
CA GLN A 138 57.80 35.77 74.50
C GLN A 138 56.82 36.07 73.36
N TRP A 139 56.90 37.26 72.76
CA TRP A 139 56.09 37.62 71.58
C TRP A 139 56.35 36.70 70.39
N LEU A 140 57.62 36.39 70.09
CA LEU A 140 57.98 35.50 68.98
C LEU A 140 57.47 34.07 69.20
N ILE A 141 57.57 33.54 70.43
CA ILE A 141 57.01 32.24 70.80
C ILE A 141 55.48 32.25 70.69
N GLN A 142 54.82 33.32 71.11
CA GLN A 142 53.37 33.46 70.98
C GLN A 142 52.94 33.56 69.51
N LYS A 143 53.65 34.32 68.68
CA LYS A 143 53.37 34.43 67.24
C LYS A 143 53.56 33.12 66.50
N THR A 144 54.63 32.39 66.78
CA THR A 144 54.87 31.07 66.18
C THR A 144 53.84 30.02 66.63
N LYS A 145 53.37 30.09 67.89
CA LYS A 145 52.22 29.28 68.38
C LYS A 145 50.93 29.64 67.64
N GLU A 146 50.60 30.93 67.50
CA GLU A 146 49.43 31.40 66.75
C GLU A 146 49.48 30.95 65.28
N GLU A 147 50.63 31.05 64.62
CA GLU A 147 50.81 30.58 63.24
C GLU A 147 50.66 29.06 63.10
N ARG A 148 51.16 28.29 64.08
CA ARG A 148 51.00 26.83 64.10
C ARG A 148 49.53 26.44 64.24
N VAL A 149 48.78 27.11 65.12
CA VAL A 149 47.33 26.89 65.27
C VAL A 149 46.58 27.25 63.99
N LYS A 150 46.87 28.41 63.38
CA LYS A 150 46.30 28.80 62.08
C LYS A 150 46.60 27.76 61.00
N ARG A 151 47.84 27.27 60.92
CA ARG A 151 48.23 26.21 59.96
C ARG A 151 47.48 24.90 60.21
N GLN A 152 47.24 24.52 61.47
CA GLN A 152 46.45 23.34 61.81
C GLN A 152 44.96 23.53 61.46
N GLN A 153 44.38 24.70 61.72
CA GLN A 153 43.01 25.04 61.32
C GLN A 153 42.84 24.98 59.80
N MET A 154 43.78 25.56 59.04
CA MET A 154 43.77 25.50 57.57
C MET A 154 43.87 24.07 57.04
N LYS A 155 44.66 23.20 57.70
CA LYS A 155 44.73 21.77 57.36
C LYS A 155 43.40 21.05 57.64
N LYS A 156 42.80 21.26 58.81
CA LYS A 156 41.49 20.69 59.17
C LYS A 156 40.41 21.13 58.20
N HIS A 157 40.30 22.44 57.94
CA HIS A 157 39.37 23.01 56.97
C HIS A 157 39.58 22.44 55.56
N LYS A 158 40.83 22.27 55.10
CA LYS A 158 41.13 21.66 53.80
C LYS A 158 40.68 20.20 53.71
N VAL A 159 40.81 19.43 54.79
CA VAL A 159 40.33 18.04 54.86
C VAL A 159 38.80 18.01 54.84
N GLU A 160 38.15 18.84 55.65
CA GLU A 160 36.69 18.95 55.70
C GLU A 160 36.09 19.35 54.35
N VAL A 161 36.70 20.33 53.66
CA VAL A 161 36.28 20.71 52.30
C VAL A 161 36.45 19.57 51.29
N ARG A 162 37.49 18.73 51.42
CA ARG A 162 37.67 17.55 50.57
C ARG A 162 36.61 16.51 50.85
N GLU A 163 36.33 16.23 52.12
CA GLU A 163 35.30 15.28 52.54
C GLU A 163 33.90 15.70 52.06
N GLN A 164 33.55 16.99 52.20
CA GLN A 164 32.29 17.52 51.66
C GLN A 164 32.19 17.39 50.13
N LYS A 165 33.31 17.57 49.41
CA LYS A 165 33.35 17.38 47.95
C LYS A 165 33.14 15.91 47.58
N GLU A 166 33.76 14.98 48.31
CA GLU A 166 33.60 13.54 48.09
C GLU A 166 32.17 13.07 48.42
N GLN A 167 31.56 13.55 49.51
CA GLN A 167 30.18 13.27 49.85
C GLN A 167 29.22 13.76 48.76
N LYS A 168 29.38 15.02 48.31
CA LYS A 168 28.59 15.58 47.20
C LYS A 168 28.78 14.81 45.89
N ALA A 169 29.98 14.33 45.59
CA ALA A 169 30.24 13.51 44.41
C ALA A 169 29.53 12.14 44.50
N LYS A 170 29.59 11.49 45.67
CA LYS A 170 28.87 10.22 45.92
C LYS A 170 27.35 10.39 45.78
N GLU A 171 26.79 11.47 46.32
CA GLU A 171 25.36 11.77 46.16
C GLU A 171 24.95 11.99 44.70
N LYS A 172 25.79 12.66 43.90
CA LYS A 172 25.54 12.84 42.47
C LYS A 172 25.53 11.50 41.73
N ILE A 173 26.53 10.66 41.96
CA ILE A 173 26.60 9.32 41.36
C ILE A 173 25.38 8.49 41.77
N GLN A 174 24.97 8.52 43.04
CA GLN A 174 23.76 7.81 43.48
C GLN A 174 22.48 8.34 42.81
N LYS A 175 22.38 9.65 42.58
CA LYS A 175 21.25 10.25 41.84
C LYS A 175 21.25 9.84 40.37
N GLU A 176 22.43 9.80 39.74
CA GLU A 176 22.61 9.35 38.36
C GLU A 176 22.22 7.88 38.20
N VAL A 177 22.72 6.99 39.05
CA VAL A 177 22.35 5.56 39.03
C VAL A 177 20.84 5.37 39.20
N LYS A 178 20.20 6.07 40.15
CA LYS A 178 18.74 6.00 40.33
C LYS A 178 17.98 6.54 39.12
N ALA A 179 18.51 7.55 38.42
CA ALA A 179 17.89 8.07 37.22
C ALA A 179 18.05 7.10 36.03
N GLU A 180 19.21 6.45 35.90
CA GLU A 180 19.48 5.42 34.91
C GLU A 180 18.61 4.18 35.14
N GLU A 181 18.47 3.70 36.37
CA GLU A 181 17.55 2.61 36.74
C GLU A 181 16.13 2.93 36.29
N LYS A 182 15.60 4.10 36.67
CA LYS A 182 14.27 4.55 36.24
C LYS A 182 14.14 4.64 34.72
N ARG A 183 15.16 5.15 34.03
CA ARG A 183 15.18 5.23 32.56
C ARG A 183 15.13 3.85 31.94
N THR A 184 15.93 2.91 32.42
CA THR A 184 15.98 1.54 31.87
C THR A 184 14.69 0.77 32.15
N GLU A 185 14.09 0.92 33.33
CA GLU A 185 12.79 0.37 33.65
C GLU A 185 11.70 0.94 32.74
N TRP A 186 11.68 2.26 32.54
CA TRP A 186 10.74 2.91 31.65
C TRP A 186 10.89 2.43 30.20
N LEU A 187 12.12 2.29 29.70
CA LEU A 187 12.39 1.74 28.37
C LEU A 187 11.94 0.28 28.24
N LYS A 188 12.19 -0.56 29.24
CA LYS A 188 11.71 -1.95 29.26
C LYS A 188 10.19 -2.00 29.21
N GLN A 189 9.52 -1.16 29.99
CA GLN A 189 8.06 -1.07 30.01
C GLN A 189 7.51 -0.60 28.66
N LYS A 190 8.11 0.44 28.05
CA LYS A 190 7.70 0.94 26.74
C LYS A 190 7.90 -0.08 25.63
N ASN A 191 9.04 -0.77 25.61
CA ASN A 191 9.30 -1.84 24.65
C ASN A 191 8.30 -2.99 24.83
N TYR A 192 7.97 -3.36 26.07
CA TYR A 192 6.96 -4.38 26.34
C TYR A 192 5.57 -3.96 25.82
N GLU A 193 5.13 -2.74 26.12
CA GLU A 193 3.87 -2.19 25.61
C GLU A 193 3.82 -2.18 24.07
N GLU A 194 4.91 -1.75 23.43
CA GLU A 194 4.99 -1.69 21.97
C GLU A 194 4.97 -3.08 21.34
N THR A 195 5.70 -4.05 21.90
CA THR A 195 5.69 -5.44 21.42
C THR A 195 4.30 -6.07 21.60
N LEU A 196 3.59 -5.75 22.68
CA LEU A 196 2.22 -6.21 22.89
C LEU A 196 1.25 -5.60 21.86
N ARG A 197 1.35 -4.29 21.61
CA ARG A 197 0.57 -3.61 20.56
C ARG A 197 0.84 -4.22 19.18
N LYS A 198 2.10 -4.42 18.82
CA LYS A 198 2.50 -5.07 17.56
C LYS A 198 1.94 -6.48 17.43
N LYS A 199 1.89 -7.27 18.51
CA LYS A 199 1.28 -8.61 18.50
C LYS A 199 -0.23 -8.54 18.27
N LEU A 200 -0.93 -7.64 18.97
CA LEU A 200 -2.37 -7.46 18.83
C LEU A 200 -2.72 -6.99 17.42
N GLU A 201 -1.98 -6.02 16.89
CA GLU A 201 -2.20 -5.50 15.54
C GLU A 201 -1.95 -6.58 14.47
N LYS A 202 -0.88 -7.38 14.63
CA LYS A 202 -0.64 -8.54 13.76
C LYS A 202 -1.80 -9.53 13.78
N GLN A 203 -2.43 -9.77 14.94
CA GLN A 203 -3.60 -10.63 15.00
C GLN A 203 -4.81 -10.01 14.28
N ARG A 204 -5.04 -8.71 14.44
CA ARG A 204 -6.12 -8.00 13.72
C ARG A 204 -5.93 -8.02 12.21
N ILE A 205 -4.71 -7.76 11.74
CA ILE A 205 -4.38 -7.82 10.31
C ILE A 205 -4.58 -9.25 9.78
N LYS A 206 -4.20 -10.28 10.54
CA LYS A 206 -4.42 -11.68 10.14
C LYS A 206 -5.91 -12.02 10.02
N THR A 207 -6.72 -11.65 11.01
CA THR A 207 -8.17 -11.93 10.95
C THR A 207 -8.85 -11.14 9.84
N GLU A 208 -8.47 -9.87 9.62
CA GLU A 208 -8.99 -9.07 8.51
C GLU A 208 -8.58 -9.64 7.15
N ALA A 209 -7.32 -10.07 7.01
CA ALA A 209 -6.84 -10.72 5.79
C ALA A 209 -7.58 -12.03 5.50
N GLU A 210 -7.89 -12.82 6.53
CA GLU A 210 -8.67 -14.06 6.39
C GLU A 210 -10.11 -13.78 5.96
N ILE A 211 -10.78 -12.81 6.61
CA ILE A 211 -12.13 -12.38 6.21
C ILE A 211 -12.14 -11.87 4.76
N LYS A 212 -11.14 -11.06 4.38
CA LYS A 212 -11.01 -10.54 3.02
C LYS A 212 -10.74 -11.66 2.02
N ALA A 213 -9.92 -12.65 2.37
CA ALA A 213 -9.69 -13.83 1.53
C ALA A 213 -10.99 -14.63 1.32
N GLN A 214 -11.79 -14.84 2.37
CA GLN A 214 -13.10 -15.49 2.26
C GLN A 214 -14.06 -14.70 1.36
N GLN A 215 -14.14 -13.37 1.51
CA GLN A 215 -14.96 -12.51 0.65
C GLN A 215 -14.52 -12.59 -0.82
N ASN A 216 -13.22 -12.58 -1.08
CA ASN A 216 -12.67 -12.73 -2.42
C ASN A 216 -13.01 -14.10 -3.02
N MET A 217 -12.89 -15.17 -2.23
CA MET A 217 -13.27 -16.52 -2.65
C MET A 217 -14.77 -16.61 -2.99
N ILE A 218 -15.65 -16.05 -2.15
CA ILE A 218 -17.09 -15.99 -2.43
C ILE A 218 -17.38 -15.20 -3.71
N THR A 219 -16.71 -14.07 -3.91
CA THR A 219 -16.88 -13.24 -5.11
C THR A 219 -16.43 -13.97 -6.36
N LYS A 220 -15.29 -14.67 -6.29
CA LYS A 220 -14.77 -15.50 -7.38
C LYS A 220 -15.73 -16.64 -7.72
N MET A 221 -16.21 -17.38 -6.72
CA MET A 221 -17.20 -18.45 -6.91
C MET A 221 -18.50 -17.93 -7.52
N LYS A 222 -18.97 -16.75 -7.10
CA LYS A 222 -20.15 -16.10 -7.70
C LYS A 222 -19.91 -15.73 -9.16
N ALA A 223 -18.73 -15.20 -9.49
CA ALA A 223 -18.36 -14.84 -10.86
C ALA A 223 -18.26 -16.08 -11.76
N GLU A 224 -17.62 -17.14 -11.27
CA GLU A 224 -17.52 -18.44 -11.97
C GLU A 224 -18.90 -19.04 -12.24
N ARG A 225 -19.79 -19.06 -11.24
CA ARG A 225 -21.18 -19.52 -11.43
C ARG A 225 -21.92 -18.69 -12.48
N LYS A 226 -21.78 -17.36 -12.44
CA LYS A 226 -22.41 -16.47 -13.44
C LYS A 226 -21.86 -16.69 -14.84
N PHE A 227 -20.57 -16.99 -14.95
CA PHE A 227 -19.94 -17.32 -16.21
C PHE A 227 -20.45 -18.66 -16.76
N GLU A 228 -20.56 -19.69 -15.92
CA GLU A 228 -21.11 -20.99 -16.34
C GLU A 228 -22.58 -20.87 -16.74
N GLU A 229 -23.42 -20.19 -15.95
CA GLU A 229 -24.82 -19.90 -16.32
C GLU A 229 -24.93 -19.19 -17.67
N TRP A 230 -24.02 -18.24 -17.96
CA TRP A 230 -24.00 -17.54 -19.24
C TRP A 230 -23.57 -18.45 -20.38
N LYS A 231 -22.57 -19.30 -20.16
CA LYS A 231 -22.07 -20.27 -21.13
C LYS A 231 -23.14 -21.29 -21.48
N GLU A 232 -23.81 -21.87 -20.49
CA GLU A 232 -24.95 -22.79 -20.71
C GLU A 232 -26.08 -22.11 -21.51
N LYS A 233 -26.41 -20.86 -21.18
CA LYS A 233 -27.40 -20.10 -21.97
C LYS A 233 -26.95 -19.87 -23.40
N LYS A 234 -25.67 -19.61 -23.63
CA LYS A 234 -25.12 -19.44 -24.99
C LYS A 234 -25.21 -20.74 -25.79
N ASP A 235 -24.81 -21.85 -25.19
CA ASP A 235 -24.87 -23.17 -25.82
C ASP A 235 -26.32 -23.58 -26.11
N ASN A 236 -27.24 -23.33 -25.18
CA ASN A 236 -28.66 -23.65 -25.37
C ASN A 236 -29.29 -22.79 -26.47
N MET A 237 -28.98 -21.49 -26.51
CA MET A 237 -29.41 -20.60 -27.60
C MET A 237 -28.85 -21.01 -28.96
N GLU A 238 -27.63 -21.53 -29.03
CA GLU A 238 -27.05 -22.04 -30.27
C GLU A 238 -27.71 -23.36 -30.69
N ARG A 239 -27.97 -24.26 -29.74
CA ARG A 239 -28.68 -25.51 -29.97
C ARG A 239 -30.10 -25.27 -30.48
N GLU A 240 -30.85 -24.37 -29.84
CA GLU A 240 -32.20 -24.01 -30.25
C GLU A 240 -32.22 -23.43 -31.67
N LYS A 241 -31.26 -22.56 -32.02
CA LYS A 241 -31.13 -22.05 -33.40
C LYS A 241 -30.87 -23.15 -34.42
N LYS A 242 -30.01 -24.12 -34.10
CA LYS A 242 -29.73 -25.28 -34.95
C LYS A 242 -30.98 -26.14 -35.12
N GLU A 243 -31.72 -26.40 -34.04
CA GLU A 243 -32.97 -27.15 -34.07
C GLU A 243 -34.05 -26.44 -34.90
N GLN A 244 -34.21 -25.13 -34.75
CA GLN A 244 -35.12 -24.33 -35.57
C GLN A 244 -34.73 -24.36 -37.05
N GLU A 245 -33.44 -24.32 -37.39
CA GLU A 245 -32.97 -24.44 -38.77
C GLU A 245 -33.27 -25.84 -39.35
N ILE A 246 -33.07 -26.90 -38.56
CA ILE A 246 -33.41 -28.27 -38.95
C ILE A 246 -34.92 -28.42 -39.14
N GLN A 247 -35.74 -27.87 -38.24
CA GLN A 247 -37.20 -27.91 -38.37
C GLN A 247 -37.67 -27.19 -39.62
N LYS A 248 -37.16 -25.98 -39.90
CA LYS A 248 -37.48 -25.25 -41.14
C LYS A 248 -37.08 -26.03 -42.39
N LYS A 249 -35.92 -26.68 -42.39
CA LYS A 249 -35.50 -27.55 -43.50
C LYS A 249 -36.46 -28.73 -43.69
N ARG A 250 -36.89 -29.37 -42.61
CA ARG A 250 -37.88 -30.47 -42.65
C ARG A 250 -39.24 -30.00 -43.14
N GLU A 251 -39.71 -28.83 -42.70
CA GLU A 251 -40.97 -28.22 -43.16
C GLU A 251 -40.94 -27.93 -44.66
N ILE A 252 -39.86 -27.33 -45.16
CA ILE A 252 -39.65 -27.06 -46.59
C ILE A 252 -39.68 -28.37 -47.38
N GLU A 253 -38.95 -29.40 -46.93
CA GLU A 253 -38.92 -30.71 -47.59
C GLU A 253 -40.31 -31.37 -47.64
N LEU A 254 -41.07 -31.26 -46.54
CA LEU A 254 -42.43 -31.80 -46.45
C LEU A 254 -43.39 -31.02 -47.36
N GLU A 255 -43.25 -29.71 -47.46
CA GLU A 255 -44.03 -28.86 -48.36
C GLU A 255 -43.74 -29.19 -49.83
N GLU A 256 -42.47 -29.43 -50.19
CA GLU A 256 -42.08 -29.90 -51.54
C GLU A 256 -42.68 -31.26 -51.87
N LYS A 257 -42.65 -32.22 -50.93
CA LYS A 257 -43.31 -33.54 -51.09
C LYS A 257 -44.81 -33.38 -51.28
N CYS A 258 -45.47 -32.56 -50.47
CA CYS A 258 -46.90 -32.25 -50.61
C CYS A 258 -47.22 -31.60 -51.96
N LYS A 259 -46.40 -30.66 -52.44
CA LYS A 259 -46.56 -30.04 -53.76
C LYS A 259 -46.46 -31.07 -54.89
N LYS A 260 -45.50 -32.01 -54.81
CA LYS A 260 -45.35 -33.11 -55.78
C LYS A 260 -46.58 -34.02 -55.82
N ILE A 261 -47.09 -34.43 -54.65
CA ILE A 261 -48.31 -35.27 -54.56
C ILE A 261 -49.52 -34.53 -55.14
N LYS A 262 -49.72 -33.26 -54.77
CA LYS A 262 -50.82 -32.45 -55.30
C LYS A 262 -50.72 -32.27 -56.81
N ALA A 263 -49.52 -32.04 -57.35
CA ALA A 263 -49.30 -31.94 -58.79
C ALA A 263 -49.62 -33.25 -59.50
N GLN A 264 -49.23 -34.40 -58.92
CA GLN A 264 -49.54 -35.71 -59.46
C GLN A 264 -51.04 -36.02 -59.44
N GLN A 265 -51.73 -35.73 -58.33
CA GLN A 265 -53.20 -35.85 -58.24
C GLN A 265 -53.89 -34.98 -59.31
N LYS A 266 -53.44 -33.73 -59.48
CA LYS A 266 -53.96 -32.84 -60.52
C LYS A 266 -53.69 -33.34 -61.93
N TYR A 267 -52.53 -33.94 -62.17
CA TYR A 267 -52.20 -34.56 -63.44
C TYR A 267 -53.12 -35.76 -63.75
N GLU A 268 -53.36 -36.61 -62.76
CA GLU A 268 -54.30 -37.74 -62.91
C GLU A 268 -55.74 -37.26 -63.15
N GLU A 269 -56.20 -36.27 -62.40
CA GLU A 269 -57.49 -35.61 -62.64
C GLU A 269 -57.57 -35.10 -64.08
N TRP A 270 -56.53 -34.41 -64.53
CA TRP A 270 -56.44 -33.90 -65.90
C TRP A 270 -56.50 -35.03 -66.94
N LEU A 271 -55.78 -36.14 -66.74
CA LEU A 271 -55.87 -37.30 -67.64
C LEU A 271 -57.29 -37.89 -67.71
N ARG A 272 -58.00 -37.97 -66.58
CA ARG A 272 -59.40 -38.42 -66.55
C ARG A 272 -60.32 -37.45 -67.28
N SER A 273 -60.17 -36.15 -67.03
CA SER A 273 -60.96 -35.10 -67.69
C SER A 273 -60.64 -34.94 -69.18
N ALA A 274 -59.40 -35.17 -69.59
CA ALA A 274 -58.96 -35.09 -70.98
C ALA A 274 -59.65 -36.13 -71.86
N LYS A 275 -59.93 -37.33 -71.34
CA LYS A 275 -60.71 -38.36 -72.04
C LYS A 275 -62.14 -37.91 -72.35
N ASN A 276 -62.72 -37.08 -71.49
CA ASN A 276 -64.08 -36.56 -71.63
C ASN A 276 -64.11 -35.15 -72.22
N ARG A 277 -62.97 -34.59 -72.62
CA ARG A 277 -62.93 -33.23 -73.16
C ARG A 277 -63.53 -33.28 -74.58
N PRO A 278 -64.55 -32.46 -74.89
CA PRO A 278 -65.01 -32.33 -76.26
C PRO A 278 -63.83 -31.89 -77.12
N LYS A 279 -63.63 -32.55 -78.26
CA LYS A 279 -62.58 -32.19 -79.21
C LYS A 279 -62.81 -30.73 -79.58
N SER A 280 -61.93 -29.83 -79.13
CA SER A 280 -62.12 -28.42 -79.45
C SER A 280 -62.07 -28.32 -80.96
N ALA A 281 -63.19 -27.94 -81.58
CA ALA A 281 -63.16 -27.52 -82.97
C ALA A 281 -62.10 -26.43 -83.04
N GLN A 282 -61.03 -26.68 -83.81
CA GLN A 282 -59.97 -25.72 -84.07
C GLN A 282 -60.68 -24.43 -84.50
N SER A 283 -60.84 -23.46 -83.60
CA SER A 283 -61.53 -22.24 -83.92
C SER A 283 -60.57 -21.45 -84.79
N PHE A 284 -60.61 -21.69 -86.09
CA PHE A 284 -60.00 -20.79 -87.05
C PHE A 284 -60.91 -19.56 -87.08
N GLY A 285 -60.44 -18.46 -86.49
CA GLY A 285 -61.14 -17.19 -86.55
C GLY A 285 -61.02 -16.65 -87.97
N TYR A 286 -62.13 -16.61 -88.71
CA TYR A 286 -62.20 -15.87 -89.96
C TYR A 286 -62.32 -14.38 -89.64
N SER A 287 -61.24 -13.63 -89.80
CA SER A 287 -61.30 -12.18 -89.88
C SER A 287 -61.04 -11.76 -91.33
N GLY A 288 -62.06 -11.18 -91.99
CA GLY A 288 -61.91 -10.58 -93.32
C GLY A 288 -61.68 -11.55 -94.49
N GLY A 289 -62.19 -12.78 -94.44
CA GLY A 289 -62.20 -13.69 -95.60
C GLY A 289 -60.89 -14.44 -95.89
N LYS A 290 -59.86 -14.29 -95.04
CA LYS A 290 -58.67 -15.17 -95.05
C LYS A 290 -58.66 -16.03 -93.79
N LEU A 291 -58.29 -17.31 -93.93
CA LEU A 291 -58.08 -18.24 -92.83
C LEU A 291 -56.86 -17.79 -92.02
N THR A 292 -57.06 -16.85 -91.10
CA THR A 292 -56.04 -16.48 -90.13
C THR A 292 -56.11 -17.52 -89.02
N GLY A 293 -55.27 -18.56 -89.09
CA GLY A 293 -54.94 -19.33 -87.89
C GLY A 293 -54.57 -18.32 -86.80
N TYR A 294 -55.22 -18.43 -85.64
CA TYR A 294 -54.95 -17.55 -84.51
C TYR A 294 -53.46 -17.35 -84.42
N HIS A 295 -53.01 -16.09 -84.45
CA HIS A 295 -51.62 -15.71 -84.25
C HIS A 295 -51.05 -16.66 -83.20
N ASP A 296 -50.01 -17.42 -83.58
CA ASP A 296 -49.35 -18.35 -82.66
C ASP A 296 -49.30 -17.68 -81.31
N THR A 297 -49.73 -18.37 -80.26
CA THR A 297 -49.82 -17.83 -78.90
C THR A 297 -48.45 -17.41 -78.31
N GLY A 298 -47.39 -17.35 -79.14
CA GLY A 298 -46.09 -16.73 -78.88
C GLY A 298 -45.65 -15.64 -79.88
N ALA A 299 -46.41 -15.32 -80.92
CA ALA A 299 -46.11 -14.26 -81.87
C ALA A 299 -46.74 -12.94 -81.41
N TYR A 300 -46.25 -12.39 -80.29
CA TYR A 300 -46.46 -10.98 -80.02
C TYR A 300 -45.83 -10.18 -81.16
N PRO A 301 -46.55 -9.27 -81.84
CA PRO A 301 -45.89 -8.36 -82.76
C PRO A 301 -44.79 -7.65 -81.98
N ALA A 302 -43.60 -7.52 -82.58
CA ALA A 302 -42.48 -6.85 -81.94
C ALA A 302 -42.98 -5.51 -81.35
N PRO A 303 -42.81 -5.27 -80.03
CA PRO A 303 -43.32 -4.08 -79.40
C PRO A 303 -42.80 -2.86 -80.16
N THR A 304 -43.70 -2.00 -80.62
CA THR A 304 -43.35 -0.79 -81.40
C THR A 304 -42.59 0.24 -80.58
N TYR A 305 -42.55 0.07 -79.25
CA TYR A 305 -41.84 0.93 -78.33
C TYR A 305 -41.13 0.09 -77.25
N TYR A 306 -39.81 0.13 -77.23
CA TYR A 306 -39.00 -0.29 -76.10
C TYR A 306 -38.58 0.96 -75.33
N ASN A 307 -38.86 1.01 -74.02
CA ASN A 307 -38.33 2.06 -73.16
C ASN A 307 -36.79 1.89 -73.12
N PRO A 308 -36.00 2.82 -73.68
CA PRO A 308 -34.54 2.67 -73.78
C PRO A 308 -33.84 2.74 -72.42
N ILE A 309 -34.55 3.19 -71.37
CA ILE A 309 -34.04 3.24 -70.01
C ILE A 309 -34.55 1.98 -69.29
N PRO A 310 -33.68 0.97 -69.04
CA PRO A 310 -34.07 -0.17 -68.24
C PRO A 310 -34.53 0.33 -66.87
N TRP A 311 -35.58 -0.26 -66.32
CA TRP A 311 -36.09 0.10 -65.00
C TRP A 311 -34.95 0.07 -63.98
N HIS A 312 -34.45 1.25 -63.61
CA HIS A 312 -33.44 1.35 -62.56
C HIS A 312 -34.16 1.02 -61.24
N PRO A 313 -33.70 0.02 -60.48
CA PRO A 313 -34.26 -0.23 -59.16
C PRO A 313 -34.10 1.06 -58.34
N ASN A 314 -35.19 1.49 -57.69
CA ASN A 314 -35.16 2.66 -56.83
C ASN A 314 -33.99 2.51 -55.84
N PRO A 315 -33.08 3.50 -55.73
CA PRO A 315 -31.96 3.40 -54.81
C PRO A 315 -32.52 3.25 -53.40
N ILE A 316 -32.33 2.07 -52.82
CA ILE A 316 -32.68 1.81 -51.43
C ILE A 316 -31.90 2.86 -50.63
N PRO A 317 -32.55 3.73 -49.83
CA PRO A 317 -31.84 4.67 -49.00
C PRO A 317 -30.89 3.84 -48.14
N LYS A 318 -29.58 3.96 -48.40
CA LYS A 318 -28.55 3.35 -47.56
C LYS A 318 -28.88 3.87 -46.18
N THR A 319 -29.29 2.97 -45.28
CA THR A 319 -29.41 3.32 -43.87
C THR A 319 -28.09 3.97 -43.53
N GLN A 320 -28.13 5.26 -43.18
CA GLN A 320 -26.94 5.92 -42.68
C GLN A 320 -26.52 5.03 -41.53
N LYS A 321 -25.42 4.29 -41.73
CA LYS A 321 -24.71 3.66 -40.65
C LYS A 321 -24.41 4.86 -39.78
N THR A 322 -25.19 5.06 -38.73
CA THR A 322 -24.78 5.91 -37.64
C THR A 322 -23.43 5.33 -37.29
N GLU A 323 -22.37 6.05 -37.68
CA GLU A 323 -21.06 5.78 -37.14
C GLU A 323 -21.32 5.78 -35.65
N ARG A 324 -21.27 4.60 -35.04
CA ARG A 324 -21.31 4.50 -33.59
C ARG A 324 -20.27 5.49 -33.14
N SER A 325 -20.72 6.52 -32.41
CA SER A 325 -19.86 7.59 -31.95
C SER A 325 -18.62 6.92 -31.38
N LYS A 326 -17.46 7.20 -32.00
CA LYS A 326 -16.19 6.63 -31.56
C LYS A 326 -16.17 6.81 -30.06
N SER A 327 -16.15 5.69 -29.33
CA SER A 327 -16.12 5.69 -27.88
C SER A 327 -15.08 6.71 -27.46
N ARG A 328 -15.45 7.64 -26.57
CA ARG A 328 -14.55 8.68 -26.05
C ARG A 328 -13.13 8.12 -25.93
N PRO A 329 -12.10 8.78 -26.48
CA PRO A 329 -10.73 8.32 -26.29
C PRO A 329 -10.54 8.09 -24.80
N ARG A 330 -10.15 6.88 -24.41
CA ARG A 330 -9.86 6.55 -23.01
C ARG A 330 -8.99 7.69 -22.48
N SER A 331 -9.39 8.31 -21.37
CA SER A 331 -8.60 9.36 -20.74
C SER A 331 -7.17 8.85 -20.62
N LYS A 332 -6.21 9.63 -21.13
CA LYS A 332 -4.79 9.30 -20.97
C LYS A 332 -4.57 9.04 -19.49
N LYS A 333 -4.04 7.86 -19.16
CA LYS A 333 -3.70 7.49 -17.79
C LYS A 333 -2.79 8.61 -17.27
N TYR A 334 -3.18 9.27 -16.19
CA TYR A 334 -2.36 10.31 -15.58
C TYR A 334 -1.02 9.68 -15.19
N VAL A 335 0.04 10.07 -15.87
CA VAL A 335 1.42 9.76 -15.48
C VAL A 335 1.90 10.99 -14.76
N TRP A 336 2.15 10.84 -13.46
CA TRP A 336 2.70 11.91 -12.64
C TRP A 336 4.07 12.30 -13.21
N ASN A 337 4.26 13.59 -13.48
CA ASN A 337 5.50 14.14 -13.99
C ASN A 337 6.13 15.03 -12.90
N PRO A 338 7.20 14.56 -12.23
CA PRO A 338 7.86 15.33 -11.16
C PRO A 338 8.55 16.60 -11.69
N ASP A 339 9.04 16.61 -12.92
CA ASP A 339 9.80 17.73 -13.50
C ASP A 339 8.95 18.97 -13.81
N LYS A 340 7.62 18.87 -13.67
CA LYS A 340 6.73 20.02 -13.86
C LYS A 340 6.66 20.93 -12.63
N TYR A 341 7.11 20.44 -11.48
CA TYR A 341 6.92 21.10 -10.18
C TYR A 341 8.22 21.29 -9.39
N PHE A 342 9.37 21.09 -10.03
CA PHE A 342 10.70 21.41 -9.48
C PHE A 342 11.45 22.37 -10.41
#